data_AF-A0A523XR36-F1
#
_entry.id   AF-A0A523XR36-F1
#
_cell.length_a   1.000
_cell.length_b   1.000
_cell.length_c   1.000
_cell.angle_alpha   90.00
_cell.angle_beta   90.00
_cell.angle_gamma   90.00
#
_symmetry.space_group_name_H-M   'P 1'
#
loop_
_entity.id
_entity.type
_entity.pdbx_description
1 polymer ?
#
loop_
_entity_poly.entity_id
_entity_poly.type
_entity_poly.pdbx_seq_one_letter_code
_entity_poly.pdbx_strand_id
1 'polypeptide(L)' 'MSEIKKRGNNERLIFYITEEEVQEIANKKLFRSLDDFELKIVAKEVESAFTSDLEAVLDVAIEDACNTEKQ' A
#
# COMPACT_ATOMS: atom_id res chain seq x y z
N MET A 1 32.64 -4.43 -11.48
CA MET A 1 31.67 -4.97 -12.47
C MET A 1 30.86 -6.01 -11.73
N SER A 2 29.60 -5.74 -11.42
CA SER A 2 28.75 -6.70 -10.68
C SER A 2 27.78 -7.35 -11.65
N GLU A 3 27.91 -8.67 -11.81
CA GLU A 3 27.03 -9.51 -12.62
C GLU A 3 25.61 -9.48 -12.05
N ILE A 4 24.67 -8.92 -12.83
CA ILE A 4 23.24 -9.07 -12.57
C ILE A 4 22.82 -10.43 -13.12
N LYS A 5 22.74 -11.42 -12.24
CA LYS A 5 22.22 -12.76 -12.53
C LYS A 5 20.70 -12.63 -12.71
N LYS A 6 20.21 -12.58 -13.95
CA LYS A 6 18.77 -12.71 -14.27
C LYS A 6 18.26 -14.04 -13.70
N ARG A 7 17.57 -14.01 -12.57
CA ARG A 7 16.86 -15.16 -11.98
C ARG A 7 15.41 -14.75 -11.73
N GLY A 8 14.48 -15.44 -12.39
CA GLY A 8 13.07 -15.62 -11.97
C GLY A 8 12.18 -14.37 -11.91
N ASN A 9 11.35 -14.20 -12.94
CA ASN A 9 10.39 -13.12 -13.15
C ASN A 9 9.17 -13.14 -12.19
N ASN A 10 9.37 -13.29 -10.87
CA ASN A 10 8.32 -13.31 -9.84
C ASN A 10 8.88 -12.90 -8.46
N GLU A 11 9.72 -11.87 -8.41
CA GLU A 11 10.09 -11.24 -7.14
C GLU A 11 8.87 -10.45 -6.65
N ARG A 12 8.01 -11.09 -5.83
CA ARG A 12 6.98 -10.37 -5.08
C ARG A 12 7.72 -9.47 -4.09
N LEU A 13 7.69 -8.16 -4.32
CA LEU A 13 8.14 -7.19 -3.35
C LEU A 13 7.20 -7.27 -2.15
N ILE A 14 7.71 -7.76 -1.03
CA ILE A 14 6.99 -7.74 0.24
C ILE A 14 7.26 -6.37 0.85
N PHE A 15 6.33 -5.44 0.68
CA PHE A 15 6.38 -4.17 1.38
C PHE A 15 6.03 -4.41 2.85
N TYR A 16 6.96 -4.10 3.76
CA TYR A 16 6.65 -3.97 5.18
C TYR A 16 6.30 -2.51 5.42
N ILE A 17 5.01 -2.24 5.61
CA ILE A 17 4.52 -0.93 6.02
C ILE A 17 3.82 -1.04 7.36
N THR A 18 4.08 -0.08 8.23
CA THR A 18 3.43 0.02 9.54
C THR A 18 2.12 0.79 9.44
N GLU A 19 1.21 0.54 10.39
CA GLU A 19 -0.02 1.32 10.51
C GLU A 19 0.25 2.82 10.65
N GLU A 20 1.32 3.20 11.38
CA GLU A 20 1.70 4.60 11.57
C GLU A 20 2.06 5.29 10.24
N GLU A 21 2.78 4.61 9.36
CA GLU A 21 3.10 5.12 8.01
C GLU A 21 1.85 5.29 7.15
N VAL A 22 0.93 4.32 7.19
CA VAL A 22 -0.36 4.43 6.48
C VAL A 22 -1.16 5.61 7.00
N GLN A 23 -1.22 5.79 8.32
CA GLN A 23 -1.91 6.89 8.97
C GLN A 23 -1.27 8.25 8.66
N GLU A 24 0.06 8.33 8.59
CA GLU A 24 0.76 9.56 8.23
C GLU A 24 0.41 10.00 6.80
N ILE A 25 0.40 9.05 5.85
CA ILE A 25 0.03 9.32 4.46
C ILE A 25 -1.44 9.71 4.38
N ALA A 26 -2.33 8.96 5.02
CA ALA A 26 -3.74 9.27 5.05
C ALA A 26 -4.02 10.66 5.64
N ASN A 27 -3.33 11.04 6.72
CA ASN A 27 -3.48 12.36 7.31
C ASN A 27 -2.95 13.47 6.39
N LYS A 28 -1.80 13.26 5.72
CA LYS A 28 -1.28 14.23 4.73
C LYS A 28 -2.23 14.41 3.54
N LYS A 29 -2.87 13.33 3.08
CA LYS A 29 -3.72 13.33 1.88
C LYS A 29 -5.15 13.75 2.15
N LEU A 30 -5.76 13.13 3.15
CA LEU A 30 -7.19 13.22 3.45
C LEU A 30 -7.48 14.10 4.67
N PHE A 31 -6.44 14.62 5.35
CA PHE A 31 -6.56 15.43 6.57
C PHE A 31 -7.37 14.74 7.67
N ARG A 32 -7.35 13.41 7.68
CA ARG A 32 -8.00 12.56 8.67
C ARG A 32 -7.27 11.23 8.82
N SER A 33 -7.52 10.57 9.94
CA SER A 33 -7.09 9.19 10.17
C SER A 33 -8.04 8.20 9.50
N LEU A 34 -7.48 7.03 9.16
CA LEU A 34 -8.25 5.87 8.71
C LEU A 34 -8.75 5.08 9.91
N ASP A 35 -9.97 4.54 9.81
CA ASP A 35 -10.47 3.58 10.80
C ASP A 35 -10.05 2.14 10.50
N ASP A 36 -10.27 1.21 11.45
CA ASP A 36 -9.88 -0.20 11.34
C ASP A 36 -10.39 -0.89 10.06
N PHE A 37 -11.56 -0.51 9.54
CA PHE A 37 -12.09 -1.08 8.31
C PHE A 37 -11.29 -0.61 7.09
N GLU A 38 -11.01 0.70 7.04
CA GLU A 38 -10.24 1.31 5.96
C GLU A 38 -8.79 0.79 5.94
N LEU A 39 -8.14 0.69 7.11
CA LEU A 39 -6.79 0.12 7.22
C LEU A 39 -6.70 -1.32 6.71
N LYS A 40 -7.74 -2.13 6.94
CA LYS A 40 -7.79 -3.51 6.42
C LYS A 40 -7.90 -3.55 4.90
N ILE A 41 -8.65 -2.63 4.30
CA ILE A 41 -8.73 -2.51 2.85
C ILE A 41 -7.36 -2.09 2.30
N VAL A 42 -6.74 -1.07 2.89
CA VAL A 42 -5.40 -0.62 2.49
C VAL A 42 -4.40 -1.75 2.54
N ALA A 43 -4.34 -2.51 3.64
CA ALA A 43 -3.43 -3.64 3.78
C ALA A 43 -3.63 -4.68 2.68
N LYS A 44 -4.89 -5.03 2.37
CA LYS A 44 -5.23 -6.00 1.33
C LYS A 44 -4.85 -5.54 -0.08
N GLU A 45 -5.06 -4.26 -0.37
CA GLU A 45 -4.67 -3.66 -1.66
C GLU A 45 -3.14 -3.60 -1.80
N VAL A 46 -2.43 -3.22 -0.74
CA VAL A 46 -0.96 -3.21 -0.70
C VAL A 46 -0.39 -4.61 -0.89
N GLU A 47 -0.97 -5.63 -0.24
CA GLU A 47 -0.58 -7.03 -0.43
C GLU A 47 -0.83 -7.54 -1.86
N SER A 48 -1.83 -6.98 -2.54
CA SER A 48 -2.22 -7.37 -3.90
C SER A 48 -1.48 -6.58 -4.99
N ALA A 49 -0.71 -5.55 -4.62
CA ALA A 49 -0.01 -4.70 -5.55
C ALA A 49 1.27 -5.36 -6.10
N PHE A 50 1.48 -5.25 -7.42
CA PHE A 50 2.63 -5.82 -8.14
C PHE A 50 3.59 -4.75 -8.69
N THR A 51 3.61 -3.56 -8.08
CA THR A 51 4.45 -2.44 -8.53
C THR A 51 5.64 -2.20 -7.60
N SER A 52 6.68 -1.55 -8.11
CA SER A 52 7.86 -1.14 -7.35
C SER A 52 7.69 0.21 -6.63
N ASP A 53 6.58 0.91 -6.85
CA ASP A 53 6.31 2.22 -6.29
C ASP A 53 5.30 2.13 -5.13
N LEU A 54 5.82 2.04 -3.91
CA LEU A 54 5.00 1.89 -2.69
C LEU A 54 4.08 3.11 -2.46
N GLU A 55 4.57 4.31 -2.76
CA GLU A 55 3.81 5.54 -2.55
C GLU A 55 2.56 5.54 -3.43
N ALA A 56 2.70 5.22 -4.72
CA ALA A 56 1.57 5.10 -5.63
C ALA A 56 0.56 4.01 -5.23
N VAL A 57 1.03 2.89 -4.66
CA VAL A 57 0.13 1.84 -4.15
C VAL A 57 -0.69 2.34 -2.99
N LEU A 58 -0.05 2.98 -2.02
CA LEU A 58 -0.72 3.51 -0.84
C LEU A 58 -1.69 4.62 -1.22
N ASP A 59 -1.31 5.43 -2.19
CA ASP A 59 -2.13 6.50 -2.74
C ASP A 59 -3.50 6.00 -3.22
N VAL A 60 -3.47 4.94 -4.04
CA VAL A 60 -4.65 4.27 -4.61
C VAL A 60 -5.39 3.49 -3.53
N ALA A 61 -4.69 2.72 -2.71
CA ALA A 61 -5.28 1.87 -1.67
C ALA A 61 -6.05 2.70 -0.63
N ILE A 62 -5.51 3.84 -0.22
CA ILE A 62 -6.16 4.77 0.73
C ILE A 62 -7.40 5.38 0.10
N GLU A 63 -7.34 5.78 -1.18
CA GLU A 63 -8.48 6.32 -1.90
C GLU A 63 -9.60 5.29 -2.05
N ASP A 64 -9.26 4.04 -2.42
CA ASP A 64 -10.21 2.95 -2.59
C ASP A 64 -10.85 2.54 -1.26
N ALA A 65 -10.06 2.47 -0.19
CA ALA A 65 -10.54 2.22 1.17
C ALA A 65 -11.58 3.26 1.63
N CYS A 66 -11.37 4.54 1.32
CA CYS A 66 -12.30 5.60 1.67
C CYS A 66 -13.56 5.64 0.80
N ASN A 67 -13.48 5.14 -0.43
CA ASN A 67 -14.61 5.06 -1.36
C ASN A 67 -15.43 3.77 -1.21
N THR A 68 -14.92 2.79 -0.46
CA THR A 68 -15.62 1.53 -0.20
C THR A 68 -16.80 1.75 0.76
N GLU A 69 -18.02 1.48 0.30
CA GLU A 69 -19.21 1.50 1.14
C GLU A 69 -19.10 0.45 2.26
N LYS A 70 -19.26 0.89 3.51
CA LYS A 70 -19.30 0.01 4.68
C LYS A 70 -20.58 -0.83 4.63
N GLN A 71 -20.46 -2.07 4.16
CA GLN A 71 -21.55 -3.04 4.10
C GLN A 71 -22.12 -3.38 5.48
#